data_AF-A0A0C3D1H7-F1
#
_entry.id   AF-A0A0C3D1H7-F1
#
_cell.length_a   1.000
_cell.length_b   1.000
_cell.length_c   1.000
_cell.angle_alpha   90.00
_cell.angle_beta   90.00
_cell.angle_gamma   90.00
#
_symmetry.space_group_name_H-M   'P 1'
#
loop_
_entity.id
_entity.type
_entity.pdbx_description
1 polymer ?
#
loop_
_entity_poly.entity_id
_entity_poly.type
_entity_poly.pdbx_seq_one_letter_code
_entity_poly.pdbx_strand_id
1 'polypeptide(L)'
;MAEELDLGSLSAIDQKELEVFCELLRMVSGLEARLMTSSEDEVVHIADLIQKGINGAHANDTKGMKSAVVDWITPKGQSLNLHIPRNAKAGRGFNHKCTGALLCPARLDWNNVESPMEWITLKRPPGFGRFFDLITILLQPNCQIQAFKHVFTSPSSVEQELKAMHSGNACLHGMRSVTKASIAYVAMQVRFALTSAQVFSCTDLVTDSKRFYNSITKLLDETDEKDEVDQLLTWWNRQIFPLYTDSEHMPTKDSALAQIRQKCEEIKERTTSISVGT
;
A
#
# COMPACT_ATOMS: atom_id res chain seq x y z
N MET A 1 41.00 5.83 12.01
CA MET A 1 40.86 6.12 10.58
C MET A 1 39.54 5.51 10.18
N ALA A 2 38.51 6.31 9.95
CA ALA A 2 37.28 5.79 9.35
C ALA A 2 37.62 5.51 7.89
N GLU A 3 37.57 4.23 7.48
CA GLU A 3 37.48 3.91 6.07
C GLU A 3 36.23 4.62 5.55
N GLU A 4 36.40 5.59 4.65
CA GLU A 4 35.29 6.05 3.81
C GLU A 4 34.82 4.83 3.04
N LEU A 5 33.72 4.22 3.50
CA LEU A 5 33.01 3.20 2.75
C LEU A 5 32.67 3.80 1.39
N ASP A 6 33.28 3.26 0.33
CA ASP A 6 32.95 3.61 -1.05
C ASP A 6 31.52 3.15 -1.33
N LEU A 7 30.56 4.04 -1.06
CA LEU A 7 29.13 3.82 -1.29
C LEU A 7 28.83 3.47 -2.76
N GLY A 8 29.74 3.77 -3.70
CA GLY A 8 29.62 3.38 -5.11
C GLY A 8 29.89 1.89 -5.38
N SER A 9 30.46 1.15 -4.41
CA SER A 9 30.77 -0.28 -4.53
C SER A 9 29.69 -1.20 -3.96
N LEU A 10 28.64 -0.64 -3.36
CA LEU A 10 27.55 -1.40 -2.75
C LEU A 10 26.76 -2.20 -3.79
N SER A 11 26.31 -3.40 -3.41
CA SER A 11 25.39 -4.14 -4.25
C SER A 11 24.04 -3.40 -4.33
N ALA A 12 23.25 -3.67 -5.37
CA ALA A 12 21.90 -3.09 -5.46
C ALA A 12 21.00 -3.44 -4.27
N ILE A 13 21.28 -4.55 -3.56
CA ILE A 13 20.57 -4.94 -2.35
C ILE A 13 21.00 -4.04 -1.19
N ASP A 14 22.31 -3.89 -0.97
CA ASP A 14 22.84 -3.08 0.14
C ASP A 14 22.45 -1.61 -0.02
N GLN A 15 22.44 -1.10 -1.26
CA GLN A 15 21.97 0.26 -1.55
C GLN A 15 20.49 0.43 -1.16
N LYS A 16 19.65 -0.58 -1.45
CA LYS A 16 18.23 -0.56 -1.08
C LYS A 16 18.02 -0.66 0.42
N GLU A 17 18.79 -1.50 1.10
CA GLU A 17 18.75 -1.63 2.56
C GLU A 17 19.20 -0.35 3.24
N LEU A 18 20.22 0.32 2.71
CA LEU A 18 20.68 1.62 3.18
C LEU A 18 19.60 2.70 2.99
N GLU A 19 18.93 2.76 1.84
CA GLU A 19 17.80 3.68 1.63
C GLU A 19 16.71 3.48 2.68
N VAL A 20 16.32 2.23 2.94
CA VAL A 20 15.31 1.89 3.95
C VAL A 20 15.79 2.28 5.35
N PHE A 21 17.06 2.04 5.66
CA PHE A 21 17.65 2.41 6.93
C PHE A 21 17.65 3.93 7.14
N CYS A 22 18.04 4.72 6.13
CA CYS A 22 17.99 6.17 6.17
C CYS A 22 16.57 6.70 6.40
N GLU A 23 15.57 6.14 5.73
CA GLU A 23 14.18 6.52 5.97
C GLU A 23 13.71 6.17 7.39
N LEU A 24 14.13 5.01 7.93
CA LEU A 24 13.82 4.64 9.31
C LEU A 24 14.40 5.65 10.32
N LEU A 25 15.64 6.10 10.12
CA LEU A 25 16.27 7.13 10.95
C LEU A 25 15.52 8.47 10.88
N ARG A 26 15.01 8.85 9.70
CA ARG A 26 14.19 10.05 9.52
C ARG A 26 12.83 9.94 10.21
N MET A 27 12.23 8.75 10.22
CA MET A 27 10.92 8.50 10.82
C MET A 27 10.97 8.45 12.36
N VAL A 28 12.05 7.92 12.94
CA VAL A 28 12.17 7.71 14.39
C VAL A 28 13.18 8.68 14.98
N SER A 29 12.69 9.77 15.56
CA SER A 29 13.54 10.79 16.18
C SER A 29 14.45 10.21 17.26
N GLY A 30 15.75 10.51 17.18
CA GLY A 30 16.75 10.04 18.15
C GLY A 30 17.21 8.60 17.97
N LEU A 31 16.68 7.85 16.98
CA LEU A 31 17.10 6.48 16.72
C LEU A 31 18.60 6.39 16.35
N GLU A 32 19.09 7.32 15.52
CA GLU A 32 20.50 7.36 15.13
C GLU A 32 21.42 7.51 16.35
N ALA A 33 21.16 8.53 17.18
CA ALA A 33 21.93 8.76 18.41
C ALA A 33 21.86 7.57 19.37
N ARG A 34 20.71 6.89 19.45
CA ARG A 34 20.54 5.68 20.25
C ARG A 34 21.38 4.54 19.70
N LEU A 35 21.33 4.26 18.39
CA LEU A 35 22.12 3.20 17.76
C LEU A 35 23.63 3.44 17.92
N MET A 36 24.10 4.69 17.80
CA MET A 36 25.51 5.05 17.95
C MET A 36 26.06 4.88 19.37
N THR A 37 25.18 4.80 20.37
CA THR A 37 25.55 4.67 21.79
C THR A 37 25.15 3.32 22.40
N SER A 38 24.46 2.47 21.63
CA SER A 38 23.95 1.17 22.06
C SER A 38 24.97 0.05 21.93
N SER A 39 24.84 -0.98 22.76
CA SER A 39 25.57 -2.24 22.59
C SER A 39 24.98 -3.09 21.46
N GLU A 40 25.71 -4.10 21.00
CA GLU A 40 25.20 -5.05 19.99
C GLU A 40 23.88 -5.70 20.42
N ASP A 41 23.76 -6.12 21.68
CA ASP A 41 22.53 -6.70 22.23
C ASP A 41 21.34 -5.71 22.19
N GLU A 42 21.59 -4.42 22.48
CA GLU A 42 20.56 -3.39 22.39
C GLU A 42 20.13 -3.15 20.93
N VAL A 43 21.06 -3.17 19.98
CA VAL A 43 20.76 -3.04 18.54
C VAL A 43 19.89 -4.21 18.07
N VAL A 44 20.22 -5.44 18.46
CA VAL A 44 19.41 -6.63 18.16
C VAL A 44 18.01 -6.48 18.76
N HIS A 45 17.92 -6.01 20.01
CA HIS A 45 16.64 -5.78 20.66
C HIS A 45 15.78 -4.72 19.94
N ILE A 46 16.39 -3.62 19.47
CA ILE A 46 15.70 -2.59 18.67
C ILE A 46 15.17 -3.19 17.36
N ALA A 47 15.99 -3.98 16.66
CA ALA A 47 15.59 -4.66 15.43
C ALA A 47 14.40 -5.61 15.66
N ASP A 48 14.42 -6.38 16.75
CA ASP A 48 13.32 -7.25 17.16
C ASP A 48 12.01 -6.49 17.41
N LEU A 49 12.09 -5.32 18.05
CA LEU A 49 10.92 -4.48 18.30
C LEU A 49 10.33 -3.93 16.99
N ILE A 50 11.19 -3.49 16.07
CA ILE A 50 10.76 -3.03 14.74
C ILE A 50 10.08 -4.19 13.99
N GLN A 51 10.69 -5.37 13.97
CA GLN A 51 10.14 -6.54 13.29
C GLN A 51 8.81 -6.98 13.90
N LYS A 52 8.67 -6.93 15.23
CA LYS A 52 7.38 -7.18 15.92
C LYS A 52 6.31 -6.18 15.49
N GLY A 53 6.66 -4.90 15.39
CA GLY A 53 5.75 -3.85 14.91
C GLY A 53 5.29 -4.10 13.47
N ILE A 54 6.22 -4.38 12.57
CA ILE A 54 5.94 -4.72 11.15
C ILE A 54 5.00 -5.93 11.07
N ASN A 55 5.32 -7.01 11.79
CA ASN A 55 4.50 -8.22 11.79
C ASN A 55 3.09 -7.94 12.34
N GLY A 56 2.98 -7.12 13.39
CA GLY A 56 1.70 -6.70 13.96
C GLY A 56 0.85 -5.90 12.97
N ALA A 57 1.45 -4.93 12.27
CA ALA A 57 0.78 -4.13 11.25
C ALA A 57 0.28 -5.02 10.10
N HIS A 58 1.14 -5.90 9.57
CA HIS A 58 0.77 -6.85 8.50
C HIS A 58 -0.37 -7.78 8.94
N ALA A 59 -0.31 -8.31 10.16
CA ALA A 59 -1.34 -9.20 10.68
C ALA A 59 -2.69 -8.50 10.82
N ASN A 60 -2.69 -7.24 11.28
CA ASN A 60 -3.89 -6.42 11.38
C ASN A 60 -4.51 -6.16 10.00
N ASP A 61 -3.72 -5.72 9.02
CA ASP A 61 -4.19 -5.49 7.65
C ASP A 61 -4.76 -6.76 7.03
N THR A 62 -4.05 -7.89 7.19
CA THR A 62 -4.48 -9.20 6.71
C THR A 62 -5.82 -9.60 7.30
N LYS A 63 -5.99 -9.41 8.61
CA LYS A 63 -7.22 -9.75 9.34
C LYS A 63 -8.39 -8.91 8.85
N GLY A 64 -8.21 -7.60 8.68
CA GLY A 64 -9.23 -6.70 8.15
C GLY A 64 -9.62 -7.02 6.70
N MET A 65 -8.62 -7.25 5.86
CA MET A 65 -8.79 -7.58 4.44
C MET A 65 -9.57 -8.88 4.23
N LYS A 66 -9.38 -9.87 5.12
CA LYS A 66 -9.96 -11.20 4.99
C LYS A 66 -11.48 -11.18 4.93
N SER A 67 -12.16 -10.42 5.77
CA SER A 67 -13.63 -10.30 5.71
C SER A 67 -14.06 -9.29 4.65
N ALA A 68 -13.38 -8.14 4.57
CA ALA A 68 -13.78 -7.04 3.71
C ALA A 68 -13.77 -7.41 2.21
N VAL A 69 -12.77 -8.20 1.77
CA VAL A 69 -12.70 -8.62 0.35
C VAL A 69 -13.92 -9.42 -0.08
N VAL A 70 -14.53 -10.19 0.82
CA VAL A 70 -15.75 -10.97 0.50
C VAL A 70 -16.92 -10.02 0.22
N ASP A 71 -17.00 -8.91 0.95
CA ASP A 71 -18.06 -7.92 0.79
C ASP A 71 -17.88 -7.13 -0.52
N TRP A 72 -16.64 -6.85 -0.89
CA TRP A 72 -16.30 -6.12 -2.11
C TRP A 72 -16.58 -6.91 -3.39
N ILE A 73 -16.36 -8.23 -3.36
CA ILE A 73 -16.59 -9.10 -4.52
C ILE A 73 -18.01 -9.64 -4.60
N THR A 74 -18.81 -9.50 -3.53
CA THR A 74 -20.22 -9.89 -3.52
C THR A 74 -21.06 -8.77 -4.11
N PRO A 75 -21.80 -8.98 -5.21
CA PRO A 75 -22.64 -7.94 -5.79
C PRO A 75 -23.70 -7.45 -4.79
N LYS A 76 -23.95 -6.13 -4.77
CA LYS A 76 -24.89 -5.52 -3.81
C LYS A 76 -26.28 -6.14 -3.95
N GLY A 77 -26.84 -6.62 -2.84
CA GLY A 77 -28.16 -7.23 -2.80
C GLY A 77 -28.24 -8.66 -3.36
N GLN A 78 -27.11 -9.28 -3.70
CA GLN A 78 -27.05 -10.67 -4.16
C GLN A 78 -26.15 -11.52 -3.25
N SER A 79 -26.37 -12.82 -3.24
CA SER A 79 -25.43 -13.80 -2.73
C SER A 79 -24.63 -14.40 -3.88
N LEU A 80 -23.35 -14.68 -3.64
CA LEU A 80 -22.56 -15.46 -4.59
C LEU A 80 -23.15 -16.87 -4.71
N ASN A 81 -23.09 -17.45 -5.91
CA ASN A 81 -23.39 -18.87 -6.13
C ASN A 81 -22.34 -19.68 -5.37
N LEU A 82 -22.73 -20.15 -4.17
CA LEU A 82 -21.90 -20.64 -3.05
C LEU A 82 -21.43 -19.52 -2.12
N HIS A 83 -21.84 -19.60 -0.86
CA HIS A 83 -21.48 -18.62 0.16
C HIS A 83 -19.98 -18.72 0.50
N ILE A 84 -19.26 -17.60 0.40
CA ILE A 84 -17.88 -17.51 0.88
C ILE A 84 -17.89 -17.07 2.35
N PRO A 85 -17.40 -17.91 3.28
CA PRO A 85 -17.31 -17.50 4.68
C PRO A 85 -16.34 -16.32 4.86
N ARG A 86 -16.80 -15.25 5.50
CA ARG A 86 -16.00 -14.05 5.78
C ARG A 86 -14.76 -14.34 6.63
N ASN A 87 -14.88 -15.28 7.58
CA ASN A 87 -13.84 -15.60 8.55
C ASN A 87 -13.00 -16.83 8.21
N ALA A 88 -13.24 -17.48 7.06
CA ALA A 88 -12.47 -18.65 6.63
C ALA A 88 -12.00 -18.51 5.18
N LYS A 89 -10.76 -18.92 4.93
CA LYS A 89 -10.15 -18.86 3.58
C LYS A 89 -10.15 -20.22 2.86
N ALA A 90 -10.38 -21.33 3.56
CA ALA A 90 -10.23 -22.68 2.99
C ALA A 90 -11.01 -22.89 1.68
N GLY A 91 -12.24 -22.35 1.60
CA GLY A 91 -13.07 -22.41 0.39
C GLY A 91 -12.81 -21.32 -0.66
N ARG A 92 -11.78 -20.47 -0.51
CA ARG A 92 -11.45 -19.39 -1.46
C ARG A 92 -10.43 -19.86 -2.50
N GLY A 93 -9.91 -18.92 -3.27
CA GLY A 93 -9.02 -19.15 -4.39
C GLY A 93 -9.69 -19.99 -5.46
N PHE A 94 -8.93 -20.93 -6.03
CA PHE A 94 -9.41 -21.83 -7.08
C PHE A 94 -10.46 -22.85 -6.61
N ASN A 95 -10.73 -22.93 -5.31
CA ASN A 95 -11.82 -23.75 -4.75
C ASN A 95 -13.21 -23.10 -4.93
N HIS A 96 -13.28 -21.85 -5.40
CA HIS A 96 -14.55 -21.14 -5.61
C HIS A 96 -14.50 -20.29 -6.89
N LYS A 97 -15.57 -20.34 -7.69
CA LYS A 97 -15.61 -19.72 -9.03
C LYS A 97 -15.28 -18.23 -9.03
N CYS A 98 -15.89 -17.46 -8.11
CA CYS A 98 -15.65 -16.01 -8.02
C CYS A 98 -14.19 -15.69 -7.66
N THR A 99 -13.66 -16.18 -6.54
CA THR A 99 -12.29 -15.90 -6.11
C THR A 99 -11.24 -16.51 -7.05
N GLY A 100 -11.55 -17.65 -7.68
CA GLY A 100 -10.70 -18.28 -8.69
C GLY A 100 -10.60 -17.43 -9.97
N ALA A 101 -11.72 -16.89 -10.45
CA ALA A 101 -11.73 -15.97 -11.59
C ALA A 101 -10.91 -14.70 -11.33
N LEU A 102 -10.98 -14.15 -10.10
CA LEU A 102 -10.21 -12.97 -9.70
C LEU A 102 -8.70 -13.22 -9.60
N LEU A 103 -8.30 -14.46 -9.31
CA LEU A 103 -6.91 -14.89 -9.29
C LEU A 103 -6.43 -15.44 -10.65
N CYS A 104 -7.32 -15.52 -11.64
CA CYS A 104 -7.00 -16.08 -12.94
C CYS A 104 -6.05 -15.14 -13.69
N PRO A 105 -4.95 -15.64 -14.27
CA PRO A 105 -4.06 -14.84 -15.11
C PRO A 105 -4.82 -14.15 -16.27
N ALA A 106 -4.47 -12.91 -16.59
CA ALA A 106 -5.25 -12.06 -17.52
C ALA A 106 -5.36 -12.63 -18.95
N ARG A 107 -4.44 -13.54 -19.32
CA ARG A 107 -4.42 -14.21 -20.64
C ARG A 107 -5.21 -15.51 -20.67
N LEU A 108 -5.79 -15.93 -19.55
CA LEU A 108 -6.60 -17.13 -19.45
C LEU A 108 -8.07 -16.74 -19.31
N ASP A 109 -8.91 -17.33 -20.15
CA ASP A 109 -10.35 -17.25 -19.97
C ASP A 109 -10.76 -18.29 -18.92
N TRP A 110 -11.11 -17.81 -17.73
CA TRP A 110 -11.60 -18.64 -16.62
C TRP A 110 -12.72 -19.60 -17.04
N ASN A 111 -13.57 -19.21 -17.99
CA ASN A 111 -14.68 -20.03 -18.45
C ASN A 111 -14.25 -21.21 -19.33
N ASN A 112 -13.03 -21.18 -19.86
CA ASN A 112 -12.45 -22.22 -20.72
C ASN A 112 -11.38 -23.07 -20.00
N VAL A 113 -11.23 -22.92 -18.67
CA VAL A 113 -10.29 -23.73 -17.89
C VAL A 113 -10.98 -25.01 -17.41
N GLU A 114 -10.73 -26.13 -18.09
CA GLU A 114 -11.31 -27.45 -17.74
C GLU A 114 -10.90 -27.96 -16.34
N SER A 115 -9.69 -27.62 -15.88
CA SER A 115 -9.22 -27.96 -14.53
C SER A 115 -8.30 -26.87 -13.95
N PRO A 116 -8.83 -25.95 -13.11
CA PRO A 116 -8.03 -24.92 -12.46
C PRO A 116 -6.88 -25.48 -11.60
N MET A 117 -7.03 -26.69 -11.06
CA MET A 117 -6.05 -27.36 -10.19
C MET A 117 -4.88 -28.01 -10.95
N GLU A 118 -5.08 -28.48 -12.18
CA GLU A 118 -4.00 -29.04 -12.99
C GLU A 118 -2.96 -27.99 -13.40
N TRP A 119 -3.36 -26.73 -13.57
CA TRP A 119 -2.44 -25.62 -13.86
C TRP A 119 -1.58 -25.20 -12.66
N ILE A 120 -2.08 -25.39 -11.44
CA ILE A 120 -1.31 -25.12 -10.22
C ILE A 120 -0.16 -26.14 -10.09
N THR A 121 -0.35 -27.36 -10.60
CA THR A 121 0.47 -28.52 -10.22
C THR A 121 1.33 -29.09 -11.36
N LEU A 122 0.91 -29.06 -12.63
CA LEU A 122 1.54 -29.91 -13.66
C LEU A 122 2.07 -29.22 -14.93
N LYS A 123 1.74 -27.96 -15.21
CA LYS A 123 2.24 -27.26 -16.42
C LYS A 123 2.55 -25.80 -16.14
N ARG A 124 3.66 -25.55 -15.44
CA ARG A 124 4.33 -24.24 -15.49
C ARG A 124 5.53 -24.33 -16.44
N PRO A 125 5.41 -23.88 -17.70
CA PRO A 125 6.57 -23.79 -18.57
C PRO A 125 7.61 -22.85 -17.93
N PRO A 126 8.90 -23.23 -17.87
CA PRO A 126 9.95 -22.28 -17.50
C PRO A 126 9.94 -21.13 -18.52
N GLY A 127 9.66 -19.90 -18.04
CA GLY A 127 9.57 -18.71 -18.88
C GLY A 127 8.17 -18.17 -19.15
N PHE A 128 7.09 -18.88 -18.78
CA PHE A 128 5.76 -18.26 -18.74
C PHE A 128 5.72 -17.28 -17.55
N GLY A 129 5.92 -16.01 -17.85
CA GLY A 129 6.13 -14.95 -16.88
C GLY A 129 4.97 -14.84 -15.90
N ARG A 130 5.28 -15.00 -14.61
CA ARG A 130 4.46 -14.63 -13.44
C ARG A 130 4.09 -13.13 -13.38
N PHE A 131 4.49 -12.40 -14.41
CA PHE A 131 4.24 -10.99 -14.69
C PHE A 131 2.77 -10.72 -15.02
N PHE A 132 2.07 -11.66 -15.68
CA PHE A 132 0.68 -11.46 -16.12
C PHE A 132 -0.38 -11.68 -15.02
N ASP A 133 -0.10 -12.54 -14.03
CA ASP A 133 -0.95 -12.71 -12.84
C ASP A 133 -1.02 -11.41 -12.00
N LEU A 134 0.04 -10.62 -12.03
CA LEU A 134 0.13 -9.32 -11.35
C LEU A 134 -0.87 -8.33 -11.95
N ILE A 135 -0.96 -8.33 -13.29
CA ILE A 135 -1.80 -7.42 -14.06
C ILE A 135 -3.29 -7.70 -13.78
N THR A 136 -3.75 -8.96 -13.72
CA THR A 136 -5.18 -9.24 -13.45
C THR A 136 -5.66 -8.61 -12.14
N ILE A 137 -4.85 -8.71 -11.09
CA ILE A 137 -5.20 -8.22 -9.76
C ILE A 137 -5.17 -6.68 -9.73
N LEU A 138 -4.22 -6.06 -10.45
CA LEU A 138 -4.17 -4.59 -10.62
C LEU A 138 -5.32 -4.06 -11.49
N LEU A 139 -5.81 -4.85 -12.45
CA LEU A 139 -6.94 -4.54 -13.34
C LEU A 139 -8.33 -4.72 -12.69
N GLN A 140 -8.39 -4.98 -11.38
CA GLN A 140 -9.62 -4.97 -10.59
C GLN A 140 -9.74 -3.65 -9.81
N PRO A 141 -9.94 -2.49 -10.49
CA PRO A 141 -9.78 -1.17 -9.89
C PRO A 141 -10.63 -0.99 -8.64
N ASN A 142 -11.87 -1.47 -8.64
CA ASN A 142 -12.78 -1.28 -7.51
C ASN A 142 -12.30 -1.98 -6.22
N CYS A 143 -11.90 -3.26 -6.31
CA CYS A 143 -11.41 -4.00 -5.16
C CYS A 143 -10.08 -3.44 -4.65
N GLN A 144 -9.20 -3.00 -5.57
CA GLN A 144 -7.91 -2.41 -5.24
C GLN A 144 -8.03 -1.05 -4.54
N ILE A 145 -8.90 -0.18 -5.04
CA ILE A 145 -9.20 1.12 -4.40
C ILE A 145 -9.78 0.92 -3.00
N GLN A 146 -10.73 -0.01 -2.84
CA GLN A 146 -11.32 -0.32 -1.54
C GLN A 146 -10.28 -0.89 -0.57
N ALA A 147 -9.41 -1.78 -1.03
CA ALA A 147 -8.32 -2.33 -0.23
C ALA A 147 -7.31 -1.26 0.20
N PHE A 148 -6.94 -0.36 -0.71
CA PHE A 148 -6.05 0.75 -0.38
C PHE A 148 -6.66 1.65 0.68
N LYS A 149 -7.94 2.01 0.50
CA LYS A 149 -8.67 2.82 1.47
C LYS A 149 -8.75 2.14 2.83
N HIS A 150 -9.00 0.84 2.85
CA HIS A 150 -9.06 0.03 4.06
C HIS A 150 -7.74 0.03 4.85
N VAL A 151 -6.60 -0.11 4.17
CA VAL A 151 -5.26 -0.15 4.78
C VAL A 151 -4.77 1.25 5.17
N PHE A 152 -4.85 2.20 4.26
CA PHE A 152 -4.15 3.48 4.41
C PHE A 152 -5.04 4.61 4.91
N THR A 153 -6.34 4.64 4.62
CA THR A 153 -7.17 5.81 4.96
C THR A 153 -8.11 5.57 6.15
N SER A 154 -8.94 4.55 6.09
CA SER A 154 -9.77 4.05 7.20
C SER A 154 -10.69 2.98 6.61
N PRO A 155 -10.96 1.88 7.32
CA PRO A 155 -12.03 0.95 6.95
C PRO A 155 -13.37 1.65 6.71
N SER A 156 -13.67 2.70 7.49
CA SER A 156 -14.90 3.48 7.36
C SER A 156 -14.96 4.40 6.14
N SER A 157 -13.86 4.58 5.40
CA SER A 157 -13.84 5.39 4.15
C SER A 157 -14.26 4.58 2.90
N VAL A 158 -14.35 3.26 3.06
CA VAL A 158 -14.83 2.33 2.03
C VAL A 158 -16.36 2.46 1.88
N GLU A 159 -17.04 2.72 2.99
CA GLU A 159 -18.44 3.12 3.06
C GLU A 159 -18.49 4.65 3.13
N GLN A 160 -19.46 5.28 2.49
CA GLN A 160 -19.47 6.73 2.27
C GLN A 160 -19.75 7.56 3.55
N GLU A 161 -19.59 6.98 4.75
CA GLU A 161 -19.97 7.59 6.02
C GLU A 161 -18.87 8.47 6.63
N LEU A 162 -19.25 9.72 6.90
CA LEU A 162 -18.45 10.84 7.41
C LEU A 162 -17.96 10.69 8.88
N LYS A 163 -17.80 9.47 9.40
CA LYS A 163 -17.36 9.24 10.79
C LYS A 163 -16.12 8.36 10.85
N ALA A 164 -14.98 8.92 10.47
CA ALA A 164 -13.71 8.40 10.97
C ALA A 164 -13.48 8.95 12.39
N MET A 165 -13.46 8.09 13.41
CA MET A 165 -13.12 8.49 14.80
C MET A 165 -11.63 8.74 15.00
N HIS A 166 -10.78 8.26 14.08
CA HIS A 166 -9.34 8.36 14.15
C HIS A 166 -8.78 8.69 12.76
N SER A 167 -7.67 9.43 12.73
CA SER A 167 -6.92 9.71 11.51
C SER A 167 -6.38 8.40 10.92
N GLY A 168 -6.56 8.21 9.61
CA GLY A 168 -5.98 7.09 8.87
C GLY A 168 -4.47 7.02 8.91
N ASN A 169 -3.90 5.84 8.60
CA ASN A 169 -2.45 5.64 8.48
C ASN A 169 -1.80 6.64 7.52
N ALA A 170 -2.44 6.94 6.39
CA ALA A 170 -2.02 7.95 5.42
C ALA A 170 -1.95 9.34 6.05
N CYS A 171 -2.94 9.72 6.85
CA CYS A 171 -2.94 11.00 7.56
C CYS A 171 -1.87 11.04 8.66
N LEU A 172 -1.75 9.98 9.45
CA LEU A 172 -0.75 9.83 10.52
C LEU A 172 0.69 9.95 10.00
N HIS A 173 0.96 9.38 8.82
CA HIS A 173 2.27 9.41 8.18
C HIS A 173 2.42 10.52 7.13
N GLY A 174 1.45 11.43 7.01
CA GLY A 174 1.52 12.55 6.07
C GLY A 174 1.57 12.14 4.59
N MET A 175 1.05 10.97 4.24
CA MET A 175 0.97 10.46 2.88
C MET A 175 -0.01 11.31 2.06
N ARG A 176 0.51 11.97 1.02
CA ARG A 176 -0.26 12.85 0.11
C ARG A 176 -0.46 12.28 -1.28
N SER A 177 0.23 11.19 -1.59
CA SER A 177 0.14 10.52 -2.87
C SER A 177 0.36 9.01 -2.70
N VAL A 178 -0.20 8.25 -3.63
CA VAL A 178 0.01 6.82 -3.78
C VAL A 178 1.44 6.58 -4.30
N THR A 179 2.13 5.62 -3.71
CA THR A 179 3.46 5.17 -4.16
C THR A 179 3.36 3.81 -4.85
N LYS A 180 4.32 3.51 -5.74
CA LYS A 180 4.44 2.18 -6.38
C LYS A 180 4.46 1.04 -5.34
N ALA A 181 5.24 1.23 -4.27
CA ALA A 181 5.32 0.32 -3.13
C ALA A 181 3.96 0.11 -2.43
N SER A 182 3.18 1.18 -2.21
CA SER A 182 1.85 1.06 -1.60
C SER A 182 0.85 0.31 -2.49
N ILE A 183 0.92 0.48 -3.81
CA ILE A 183 0.12 -0.32 -4.78
C ILE A 183 0.52 -1.79 -4.70
N ALA A 184 1.81 -2.09 -4.76
CA ALA A 184 2.33 -3.46 -4.66
C ALA A 184 1.91 -4.14 -3.36
N TYR A 185 1.96 -3.41 -2.24
CA TYR A 185 1.52 -3.90 -0.93
C TYR A 185 0.03 -4.25 -0.91
N VAL A 186 -0.82 -3.35 -1.39
CA VAL A 186 -2.28 -3.57 -1.42
C VAL A 186 -2.65 -4.73 -2.35
N ALA A 187 -2.02 -4.80 -3.53
CA ALA A 187 -2.23 -5.91 -4.45
C ALA A 187 -1.83 -7.26 -3.83
N MET A 188 -0.71 -7.29 -3.08
CA MET A 188 -0.28 -8.47 -2.33
C MET A 188 -1.30 -8.88 -1.26
N GLN A 189 -1.82 -7.91 -0.49
CA GLN A 189 -2.83 -8.16 0.54
C GLN A 189 -4.15 -8.69 -0.04
N VAL A 190 -4.64 -8.10 -1.13
CA VAL A 190 -5.84 -8.56 -1.84
C VAL A 190 -5.64 -9.97 -2.37
N ARG A 191 -4.52 -10.24 -3.06
CA ARG A 191 -4.19 -11.57 -3.57
C ARG A 191 -4.23 -12.59 -2.45
N PHE A 192 -3.54 -12.29 -1.35
CA PHE A 192 -3.51 -13.19 -0.20
C PHE A 192 -4.92 -13.44 0.32
N ALA A 193 -5.74 -12.40 0.54
CA ALA A 193 -7.10 -12.53 1.04
C ALA A 193 -8.03 -13.36 0.14
N LEU A 194 -7.80 -13.33 -1.18
CA LEU A 194 -8.55 -14.11 -2.17
C LEU A 194 -8.11 -15.57 -2.26
N THR A 195 -6.87 -15.91 -1.88
CA THR A 195 -6.37 -17.31 -1.89
C THR A 195 -6.92 -18.15 -0.74
N SER A 196 -6.73 -19.47 -0.80
CA SER A 196 -7.01 -20.41 0.30
C SER A 196 -5.90 -20.54 1.34
N ALA A 197 -4.73 -19.94 1.10
CA ALA A 197 -3.58 -20.03 1.99
C ALA A 197 -3.83 -19.38 3.36
N GLN A 198 -3.31 -20.01 4.42
CA GLN A 198 -3.47 -19.51 5.79
C GLN A 198 -2.31 -18.65 6.26
N VAL A 199 -1.13 -18.79 5.65
CA VAL A 199 0.11 -18.11 6.07
C VAL A 199 0.76 -17.49 4.84
N PHE A 200 1.36 -16.31 5.01
CA PHE A 200 2.28 -15.76 4.03
C PHE A 200 3.52 -16.64 3.99
N SER A 201 3.83 -17.19 2.82
CA SER A 201 5.07 -17.94 2.63
C SER A 201 6.01 -17.14 1.73
N CYS A 202 7.31 -17.27 1.98
CA CYS A 202 8.39 -16.83 1.09
C CYS A 202 9.02 -18.00 0.32
N THR A 203 8.57 -19.23 0.58
CA THR A 203 9.12 -20.46 -0.01
C THR A 203 8.12 -21.19 -0.89
N ASP A 204 6.82 -20.94 -0.70
CA ASP A 204 5.77 -21.56 -1.49
C ASP A 204 5.70 -20.93 -2.89
N LEU A 205 6.00 -21.73 -3.91
CA LEU A 205 5.96 -21.32 -5.32
C LEU A 205 4.58 -20.81 -5.79
N VAL A 206 3.51 -21.05 -5.03
CA VAL A 206 2.15 -20.58 -5.34
C VAL A 206 1.84 -19.28 -4.59
N THR A 207 2.27 -19.12 -3.34
CA THR A 207 1.90 -18.00 -2.47
C THR A 207 3.04 -17.10 -2.03
N ASP A 208 4.21 -17.22 -2.67
CA ASP A 208 5.39 -16.36 -2.41
C ASP A 208 5.03 -14.88 -2.54
N SER A 209 4.81 -14.26 -1.39
CA SER A 209 4.27 -12.91 -1.29
C SER A 209 5.36 -11.87 -1.42
N LYS A 210 6.58 -12.19 -0.96
CA LYS A 210 7.76 -11.34 -1.14
C LYS A 210 8.11 -11.24 -2.62
N ARG A 211 8.16 -12.37 -3.32
CA ARG A 211 8.43 -12.38 -4.76
C ARG A 211 7.31 -11.72 -5.55
N PHE A 212 6.04 -11.89 -5.14
CA PHE A 212 4.92 -11.19 -5.76
C PHE A 212 5.05 -9.67 -5.62
N TYR A 213 5.27 -9.16 -4.41
CA TYR A 213 5.51 -7.74 -4.14
C TYR A 213 6.67 -7.19 -4.99
N ASN A 214 7.84 -7.86 -4.94
CA ASN A 214 9.02 -7.43 -5.68
C ASN A 214 8.79 -7.44 -7.19
N SER A 215 7.97 -8.36 -7.71
CA SER A 215 7.66 -8.41 -9.14
C SER A 215 6.78 -7.23 -9.57
N ILE A 216 5.81 -6.81 -8.74
CA ILE A 216 5.01 -5.61 -9.02
C ILE A 216 5.88 -4.36 -8.95
N THR A 217 6.69 -4.22 -7.90
CA THR A 217 7.57 -3.06 -7.75
C THR A 217 8.53 -2.95 -8.93
N LYS A 218 9.14 -4.08 -9.33
CA LYS A 218 10.00 -4.11 -10.52
C LYS A 218 9.26 -3.66 -11.78
N LEU A 219 8.05 -4.19 -12.01
CA LEU A 219 7.22 -3.78 -13.15
C LEU A 219 6.92 -2.28 -13.13
N LEU A 220 6.54 -1.74 -11.98
CA LEU A 220 6.27 -0.31 -11.85
C LEU A 220 7.53 0.55 -11.97
N ASP A 221 8.73 -0.02 -11.80
CA ASP A 221 10.02 0.66 -11.95
C ASP A 221 10.67 0.48 -13.34
N GLU A 222 10.08 -0.32 -14.23
CA GLU A 222 10.55 -0.47 -15.61
C GLU A 222 10.43 0.85 -16.38
N THR A 223 11.54 1.30 -16.96
CA THR A 223 11.66 2.63 -17.58
C THR A 223 10.94 2.74 -18.92
N ASP A 224 10.73 1.61 -19.59
CA ASP A 224 10.16 1.57 -20.94
C ASP A 224 8.64 1.86 -20.93
N GLU A 225 7.97 1.68 -19.78
CA GLU A 225 6.53 1.91 -19.58
C GLU A 225 6.26 3.10 -18.65
N LYS A 226 7.20 4.05 -18.58
CA LYS A 226 7.13 5.16 -17.61
C LYS A 226 5.86 5.99 -17.77
N ASP A 227 5.46 6.28 -19.00
CA ASP A 227 4.28 7.11 -19.28
C ASP A 227 2.97 6.42 -18.83
N GLU A 228 2.88 5.11 -19.00
CA GLU A 228 1.77 4.28 -18.53
C GLU A 228 1.75 4.21 -17.01
N VAL A 229 2.91 4.04 -16.37
CA VAL A 229 3.02 4.03 -14.90
C VAL A 229 2.64 5.40 -14.31
N ASP A 230 3.05 6.50 -14.93
CA ASP A 230 2.72 7.85 -14.48
C ASP A 230 1.21 8.13 -14.64
N GLN A 231 0.60 7.66 -15.74
CA GLN A 231 -0.86 7.70 -15.91
C GLN A 231 -1.59 6.87 -14.86
N LEU A 232 -1.09 5.67 -14.55
CA LEU A 232 -1.62 4.80 -13.50
C LEU A 232 -1.57 5.49 -12.14
N LEU A 233 -0.40 6.03 -11.76
CA LEU A 233 -0.23 6.76 -10.50
C LEU A 233 -1.14 7.99 -10.44
N THR A 234 -1.28 8.73 -11.54
CA THR A 234 -2.21 9.87 -11.63
C THR A 234 -3.65 9.43 -11.40
N TRP A 235 -4.08 8.35 -12.05
CA TRP A 235 -5.41 7.78 -11.86
C TRP A 235 -5.64 7.36 -10.40
N TRP A 236 -4.69 6.64 -9.79
CA TRP A 236 -4.75 6.22 -8.39
C TRP A 236 -4.86 7.41 -7.43
N ASN A 237 -4.06 8.45 -7.64
CA ASN A 237 -4.09 9.66 -6.82
C ASN A 237 -5.44 10.37 -6.90
N ARG A 238 -6.08 10.42 -8.07
CA ARG A 238 -7.44 10.99 -8.21
C ARG A 238 -8.48 10.21 -7.40
N GLN A 239 -8.32 8.89 -7.26
CA GLN A 239 -9.26 8.05 -6.51
C GLN A 239 -9.05 8.10 -4.98
N ILE A 240 -7.80 8.20 -4.54
CA ILE A 240 -7.43 8.08 -3.12
C ILE A 240 -7.19 9.45 -2.47
N PHE A 241 -6.55 10.38 -3.18
CA PHE A 241 -6.08 11.66 -2.68
C PHE A 241 -6.59 12.85 -3.53
N PRO A 242 -7.91 12.97 -3.79
CA PRO A 242 -8.44 13.98 -4.71
C PRO A 242 -8.10 15.42 -4.29
N LEU A 243 -8.00 15.68 -2.98
CA LEU A 243 -7.65 17.00 -2.43
C LEU A 243 -6.23 17.47 -2.80
N TYR A 244 -5.35 16.55 -3.16
CA TYR A 244 -3.96 16.86 -3.53
C TYR A 244 -3.76 16.87 -5.05
N THR A 245 -4.65 16.24 -5.82
CA THR A 245 -4.59 16.25 -7.29
C THR A 245 -5.11 17.53 -7.91
N ASP A 246 -6.02 18.25 -7.23
CA ASP A 246 -6.64 19.48 -7.75
C ASP A 246 -5.86 20.76 -7.41
N SER A 247 -4.56 20.64 -7.08
CA SER A 247 -3.71 21.75 -6.61
C SER A 247 -3.33 22.81 -7.65
N GLU A 248 -4.05 22.91 -8.77
CA GLU A 248 -4.14 24.15 -9.55
C GLU A 248 -5.24 25.11 -9.04
N HIS A 249 -6.01 24.77 -8.01
CA HIS A 249 -6.75 25.81 -7.29
C HIS A 249 -5.81 26.56 -6.35
N MET A 250 -5.23 27.64 -6.90
CA MET A 250 -4.76 28.80 -6.14
C MET A 250 -5.64 29.00 -4.90
N PRO A 251 -5.06 29.27 -3.71
CA PRO A 251 -5.87 29.56 -2.53
C PRO A 251 -6.82 30.71 -2.89
N THR A 252 -8.11 30.40 -2.94
CA THR A 252 -9.14 31.39 -3.21
C THR A 252 -8.97 32.49 -2.17
N LYS A 253 -8.93 33.74 -2.64
CA LYS A 253 -8.71 34.93 -1.80
C LYS A 253 -9.70 35.03 -0.62
N ASP A 254 -10.78 34.25 -0.65
CA ASP A 254 -11.83 34.18 0.36
C ASP A 254 -11.72 32.99 1.34
N SER A 255 -10.63 32.21 1.33
CA SER A 255 -10.48 31.14 2.33
C SER A 255 -10.42 31.71 3.75
N ALA A 256 -11.02 31.01 4.72
CA ALA A 256 -10.99 31.44 6.13
C ALA A 256 -9.57 31.69 6.63
N LEU A 257 -8.58 30.91 6.16
CA LEU A 257 -7.17 31.09 6.50
C LEU A 257 -6.60 32.42 5.95
N ALA A 258 -6.96 32.80 4.73
CA ALA A 258 -6.55 34.08 4.13
C ALA A 258 -7.16 35.26 4.89
N GLN A 259 -8.44 35.16 5.27
CA GLN A 259 -9.11 36.19 6.07
C GLN A 259 -8.52 36.31 7.48
N ILE A 260 -8.13 35.19 8.11
CA ILE A 260 -7.45 35.20 9.41
C ILE A 260 -6.06 35.86 9.30
N ARG A 261 -5.28 35.53 8.27
CA ARG A 261 -3.96 36.14 8.04
C ARG A 261 -4.07 37.65 7.80
N GLN A 262 -5.03 38.07 6.95
CA GLN A 262 -5.30 39.48 6.70
C GLN A 262 -5.67 40.23 7.99
N LYS A 263 -6.59 39.69 8.80
CA LYS A 263 -6.94 40.31 10.09
C LYS A 263 -5.75 40.39 11.05
N CYS A 264 -4.89 39.38 11.07
CA CYS A 264 -3.68 39.40 11.90
C CYS A 264 -2.69 40.48 11.44
N GLU A 265 -2.55 40.71 10.14
CA GLU A 265 -1.72 41.78 9.59
C GLU A 265 -2.29 43.17 9.91
N GLU A 266 -3.60 43.38 9.73
CA GLU A 266 -4.28 44.64 10.09
C GLU A 266 -4.15 44.99 11.58
N ILE A 267 -4.24 43.99 12.46
CA ILE A 267 -4.04 44.16 13.90
C ILE A 267 -2.58 44.54 14.19
N LYS A 268 -1.62 43.92 13.51
CA LYS A 268 -0.20 44.20 13.68
C LYS A 268 0.15 45.62 13.20
N GLU A 269 -0.39 46.06 12.07
CA GLU A 269 -0.21 47.42 11.56
C GLU A 269 -0.83 48.46 12.49
N ARG A 270 -2.05 48.24 13.01
CA ARG A 270 -2.65 49.13 14.01
C ARG A 270 -1.79 49.25 15.26
N THR A 271 -1.29 48.13 15.78
CA THR A 271 -0.47 48.12 16.99
C THR A 271 0.86 48.87 16.79
N THR A 272 1.43 48.77 15.58
CA THR A 272 2.69 49.46 15.22
C THR A 272 2.47 50.97 15.00
N SER A 273 1.33 51.38 14.43
CA SER A 273 0.99 52.79 14.26
C SER A 273 0.69 53.52 15.57
N ILE A 274 0.20 52.80 16.59
CA ILE A 274 -0.05 53.35 17.94
C ILE A 274 1.27 53.54 18.70
N SER A 275 2.28 52.68 18.50
CA SER A 275 3.57 52.79 19.21
C SER A 275 4.52 53.86 18.65
N VAL A 276 4.27 54.38 17.45
CA VAL A 276 5.11 55.42 16.80
C VAL A 276 4.57 56.83 17.07
N GLY A 277 3.34 56.96 17.59
CA GLY A 277 2.68 58.22 17.88
C GLY A 277 2.76 58.71 19.33
N THR A 278 3.65 58.16 20.16
CA THR A 278 3.90 58.60 21.56
C THR A 278 5.36 58.96 21.73
#